data_AF-A0A943FLC3-F1
#
_entry.id   AF-A0A943FLC3-F1
#
_cell.length_a   1.000
_cell.length_b   1.000
_cell.length_c   1.000
_cell.angle_alpha   90.00
_cell.angle_beta   90.00
_cell.angle_gamma   90.00
#
_symmetry.space_group_name_H-M   'P 1'
#
loop_
_entity.id
_entity.type
_entity.pdbx_description
1 polymer ?
#
loop_
_entity_poly.entity_id
_entity_poly.type
_entity_poly.pdbx_seq_one_letter_code
_entity_poly.pdbx_strand_id
1 'polypeptide(L)'
;MKRRLLPMMMTLVLVCALPIWAAFVTSGDVTNPLVSTAWATLPDLQAKIDAAADNATITLDSNTEIAATLQITKNLTLDLNGCTLRMTGTGSVLKVSGRATLTITDSSAAKSGTITGGNAEYGGGVYVDDYAALKMTGGCITGCHASRGGGGIYSSGNLYMGGTAKIEKCTGSDDAIWNRENSDIYADGGTVDGTVNNQGTIKRSEGAAAVTVFNGTVYNRSAGTIIAGIYNGTVENNGTISGGTFCGGVTIRKGSWVWERTGSISGGTFYSSIVNEAGPERVTGVTFAVTFDRGDGTKTEPTPVKYNDLVPKPTAPTKSGYTFTGWEDANGAYDFNTPVTGPLTLTARWEEVPSSGGYYYYPTTDTKADDAKGSPKTADPGVALYAALSLLSLTGLTCTAKKR
;
A
#
# COMPACT_ATOMS: atom_id res chain seq x y z
N MET A 1 75.62 -7.58 75.65
CA MET A 1 75.57 -6.83 74.38
C MET A 1 74.13 -6.35 74.17
N LYS A 2 73.99 -5.04 73.89
CA LYS A 2 72.82 -4.22 73.50
C LYS A 2 71.41 -4.83 73.74
N ARG A 3 70.69 -4.49 74.84
CA ARG A 3 69.87 -3.26 75.13
C ARG A 3 68.72 -3.09 74.12
N ARG A 4 67.42 -2.89 74.43
CA ARG A 4 66.63 -2.43 75.61
C ARG A 4 65.13 -2.67 75.27
N LEU A 5 64.31 -3.29 76.15
CA LEU A 5 63.35 -2.68 77.10
C LEU A 5 62.11 -1.96 76.49
N LEU A 6 60.92 -2.54 76.78
CA LEU A 6 59.52 -2.03 76.85
C LEU A 6 59.36 -0.69 77.65
N PRO A 7 58.16 -0.10 77.99
CA PRO A 7 56.71 -0.42 77.75
C PRO A 7 55.77 0.84 77.53
N MET A 8 54.43 0.64 77.43
CA MET A 8 53.30 1.37 78.09
C MET A 8 52.04 1.28 77.21
N MET A 9 51.01 0.46 77.49
CA MET A 9 49.98 0.51 78.55
C MET A 9 48.87 1.58 78.34
N MET A 10 47.62 1.07 78.28
CA MET A 10 46.37 1.60 78.84
C MET A 10 45.32 2.26 77.91
N THR A 11 44.34 1.44 77.51
CA THR A 11 42.88 1.58 77.70
C THR A 11 42.23 2.99 77.68
N LEU A 12 41.24 3.25 76.81
CA LEU A 12 39.81 3.44 77.17
C LEU A 12 38.92 3.82 75.95
N VAL A 13 37.76 3.14 75.93
CA VAL A 13 36.50 3.30 75.18
C VAL A 13 35.97 4.75 75.07
N LEU A 14 35.37 5.17 73.93
CA LEU A 14 33.95 5.57 73.81
C LEU A 14 33.55 6.10 72.39
N VAL A 15 32.34 5.69 72.01
CA VAL A 15 31.47 6.01 70.86
C VAL A 15 31.17 7.51 70.69
N CYS A 16 30.99 8.01 69.45
CA CYS A 16 29.82 8.83 69.01
C CYS A 16 30.04 9.60 67.66
N ALA A 17 29.03 9.45 66.79
CA ALA A 17 28.38 10.48 65.97
C ALA A 17 29.12 11.23 64.82
N LEU A 18 28.60 11.03 63.60
CA LEU A 18 28.58 12.01 62.48
C LEU A 18 27.85 13.31 62.90
N PRO A 19 27.97 14.50 62.26
CA PRO A 19 28.03 14.68 60.80
C PRO A 19 28.73 15.96 60.22
N ILE A 20 28.64 16.11 58.88
CA ILE A 20 28.78 17.33 58.03
C ILE A 20 30.21 17.82 57.70
N TRP A 21 30.59 17.78 56.41
CA TRP A 21 30.64 18.99 55.56
C TRP A 21 30.80 18.64 54.07
N ALA A 22 29.94 19.22 53.24
CA ALA A 22 30.11 19.29 51.80
C ALA A 22 31.30 20.22 51.50
N ALA A 23 32.25 19.73 50.70
CA ALA A 23 33.26 20.57 50.06
C ALA A 23 33.15 20.37 48.54
N PHE A 24 32.59 21.40 47.92
CA PHE A 24 32.64 21.65 46.48
C PHE A 24 34.07 22.12 46.16
N VAL A 25 34.86 21.34 45.42
CA VAL A 25 36.03 21.85 44.68
C VAL A 25 36.15 21.11 43.35
N THR A 26 36.22 21.94 42.32
CA THR A 26 36.34 21.69 40.89
C THR A 26 37.78 21.43 40.46
N SER A 27 38.03 20.32 39.77
CA SER A 27 38.96 20.15 38.63
C SER A 27 38.90 18.67 38.23
N GLY A 28 38.53 18.27 37.03
CA GLY A 28 39.16 18.61 35.76
C GLY A 28 40.11 17.47 35.39
N ASP A 29 39.56 16.47 34.70
CA ASP A 29 40.22 15.27 34.12
C ASP A 29 41.00 14.33 35.06
N VAL A 30 40.36 13.20 35.41
CA VAL A 30 40.50 11.83 34.87
C VAL A 30 40.13 10.86 35.99
N THR A 31 38.91 10.32 35.99
CA THR A 31 38.62 8.96 36.50
C THR A 31 37.22 8.53 36.07
N ASN A 32 37.19 7.47 35.28
CA ASN A 32 36.14 6.44 35.31
C ASN A 32 34.74 6.88 34.87
N PRO A 33 34.28 6.59 33.65
CA PRO A 33 32.86 6.36 33.50
C PRO A 33 32.57 5.19 34.43
N LEU A 34 31.83 5.45 35.51
CA LEU A 34 31.22 4.41 36.30
C LEU A 34 30.59 3.47 35.29
N VAL A 35 31.21 2.29 35.16
CA VAL A 35 30.61 1.10 34.61
C VAL A 35 29.27 1.01 35.30
N SER A 36 28.19 1.33 34.59
CA SER A 36 26.86 1.07 35.10
C SER A 36 26.69 -0.44 35.08
N THR A 37 27.19 -1.10 36.12
CA THR A 37 26.76 -2.44 36.50
C THR A 37 25.33 -2.34 37.00
N ALA A 38 24.43 -2.14 36.04
CA ALA A 38 23.06 -2.54 36.12
C ALA A 38 22.77 -3.11 34.73
N TRP A 39 23.19 -4.35 34.50
CA TRP A 39 22.50 -5.22 33.55
C TRP A 39 21.10 -5.47 34.13
N ALA A 40 20.27 -4.43 34.18
CA ALA A 40 18.86 -4.65 33.97
C ALA A 40 18.79 -5.14 32.53
N THR A 41 18.90 -6.46 32.34
CA THR A 41 18.49 -7.10 31.09
C THR A 41 17.14 -6.49 30.79
N LEU A 42 17.07 -5.72 29.69
CA LEU A 42 15.80 -5.18 29.20
C LEU A 42 14.81 -6.34 29.25
N PRO A 43 13.64 -6.19 29.89
CA PRO A 43 12.67 -7.26 29.92
C PRO A 43 12.45 -7.68 28.47
N ASP A 44 12.45 -9.00 28.24
CA ASP A 44 12.06 -9.54 26.96
C ASP A 44 10.69 -8.94 26.58
N LEU A 45 10.43 -8.84 25.27
CA LEU A 45 9.25 -8.11 24.80
C LEU A 45 7.95 -8.74 25.33
N GLN A 46 7.94 -10.04 25.63
CA GLN A 46 6.80 -10.70 26.25
C GLN A 46 6.56 -10.21 27.68
N ALA A 47 7.59 -10.10 28.52
CA ALA A 47 7.47 -9.56 29.86
C ALA A 47 6.97 -8.11 29.86
N LYS A 48 7.37 -7.29 28.87
CA LYS A 48 6.81 -5.94 28.68
C LYS A 48 5.31 -5.99 28.34
N ILE A 49 4.89 -6.92 27.48
CA ILE A 49 3.47 -7.15 27.14
C ILE A 49 2.68 -7.60 28.38
N ASP A 50 3.22 -8.53 29.16
CA ASP A 50 2.56 -9.09 30.33
C ASP A 50 2.39 -8.04 31.44
N ALA A 51 3.41 -7.19 31.64
CA ALA A 51 3.38 -6.10 32.63
C ALA A 51 2.55 -4.88 32.18
N ALA A 52 2.30 -4.72 30.88
CA ALA A 52 1.56 -3.59 30.35
C ALA A 52 0.10 -3.58 30.85
N ALA A 53 -0.41 -2.39 31.17
CA ALA A 53 -1.83 -2.18 31.45
C ALA A 53 -2.69 -2.39 30.19
N ASP A 54 -3.98 -2.64 30.37
CA ASP A 54 -4.92 -2.74 29.24
C ASP A 54 -4.96 -1.41 28.47
N ASN A 55 -4.96 -1.50 27.13
CA ASN A 55 -4.85 -0.40 26.16
C ASN A 55 -3.52 0.37 26.18
N ALA A 56 -2.49 -0.12 26.86
CA ALA A 56 -1.18 0.50 26.84
C ALA A 56 -0.55 0.46 25.43
N THR A 57 0.38 1.39 25.19
CA THR A 57 1.22 1.38 23.99
C THR A 57 2.63 0.90 24.35
N ILE A 58 3.12 -0.08 23.60
CA ILE A 58 4.49 -0.57 23.66
C ILE A 58 5.16 -0.11 22.37
N THR A 59 6.13 0.78 22.50
CA THR A 59 6.91 1.29 21.37
C THR A 59 8.25 0.57 21.31
N LEU A 60 8.62 0.09 20.12
CA LEU A 60 9.96 -0.45 19.88
C LEU A 60 10.99 0.69 19.82
N ASP A 61 12.09 0.52 20.54
CA ASP A 61 13.24 1.43 20.54
C ASP A 61 14.36 0.96 19.60
N SER A 62 14.27 -0.28 19.12
CA SER A 62 15.28 -0.95 18.33
C SER A 62 14.72 -2.18 17.62
N ASN A 63 15.42 -2.64 16.58
CA ASN A 63 15.10 -3.91 15.94
C ASN A 63 15.16 -5.03 16.98
N THR A 64 14.10 -5.83 17.06
CA THR A 64 13.91 -6.84 18.09
C THR A 64 13.77 -8.20 17.44
N GLU A 65 14.58 -9.17 17.87
CA GLU A 65 14.43 -10.57 17.50
C GLU A 65 13.74 -11.34 18.62
N ILE A 66 12.80 -12.22 18.25
CA ILE A 66 12.10 -13.12 19.16
C ILE A 66 12.27 -14.57 18.69
N ALA A 67 12.41 -15.49 19.64
CA ALA A 67 12.53 -16.92 19.34
C ALA A 67 11.20 -17.68 19.51
N ALA A 68 10.17 -17.03 20.05
CA ALA A 68 8.87 -17.62 20.33
C ALA A 68 7.74 -16.62 20.09
N THR A 69 6.55 -17.12 19.73
CA THR A 69 5.37 -16.30 19.44
C THR A 69 4.97 -15.44 20.64
N LEU A 70 4.86 -14.14 20.42
CA LEU A 70 4.37 -13.20 21.42
C LEU A 70 2.86 -13.37 21.63
N GLN A 71 2.45 -13.58 22.87
CA GLN A 71 1.04 -13.78 23.25
C GLN A 71 0.41 -12.45 23.64
N ILE A 72 -0.62 -12.04 22.90
CA ILE A 72 -1.42 -10.85 23.16
C ILE A 72 -2.79 -11.30 23.67
N THR A 73 -3.00 -11.15 24.97
CA THR A 73 -4.23 -11.58 25.68
C THR A 73 -5.02 -10.42 26.29
N LYS A 74 -4.56 -9.18 26.05
CA LYS A 74 -5.19 -7.93 26.48
C LYS A 74 -5.12 -6.90 25.36
N ASN A 75 -5.92 -5.86 25.45
CA ASN A 75 -5.90 -4.80 24.44
C ASN A 75 -4.58 -4.05 24.56
N LEU A 76 -3.87 -3.84 23.46
CA LEU A 76 -2.67 -3.00 23.47
C LEU A 76 -2.34 -2.48 22.06
N THR A 77 -1.50 -1.46 22.03
CA THR A 77 -0.88 -0.97 20.80
C THR A 77 0.59 -1.37 20.77
N LEU A 78 1.02 -2.04 19.72
CA LEU A 78 2.43 -2.21 19.37
C LEU A 78 2.78 -1.16 18.32
N ASP A 79 3.60 -0.19 18.73
CA ASP A 79 4.16 0.80 17.82
C ASP A 79 5.55 0.33 17.37
N LEU A 80 5.66 0.02 16.08
CA LEU A 80 6.92 -0.45 15.49
C LEU A 80 7.95 0.66 15.42
N ASN A 81 7.55 1.94 15.38
CA ASN A 81 8.45 3.10 15.37
C ASN A 81 9.68 2.92 14.44
N GLY A 82 9.43 2.48 13.20
CA GLY A 82 10.44 2.27 12.17
C GLY A 82 11.33 1.04 12.37
N CYS A 83 11.13 0.28 13.45
CA CYS A 83 11.91 -0.90 13.81
C CYS A 83 11.31 -2.18 13.24
N THR A 84 12.15 -3.20 13.13
CA THR A 84 11.79 -4.55 12.71
C THR A 84 11.59 -5.45 13.92
N LEU A 85 10.43 -6.08 14.03
CA LEU A 85 10.18 -7.24 14.90
C LEU A 85 10.32 -8.52 14.07
N ARG A 86 11.31 -9.34 14.39
CA ARG A 86 11.65 -10.54 13.62
C ARG A 86 11.58 -11.81 14.45
N MET A 87 10.78 -12.77 13.99
CA MET A 87 10.83 -14.14 14.48
C MET A 87 12.07 -14.86 13.92
N THR A 88 12.80 -15.55 14.78
CA THR A 88 13.91 -16.45 14.42
C THR A 88 13.58 -17.92 14.70
N GLY A 89 12.57 -18.18 15.54
CA GLY A 89 12.03 -19.51 15.81
C GLY A 89 10.94 -19.93 14.81
N THR A 90 10.14 -20.90 15.22
CA THR A 90 8.94 -21.34 14.49
C THR A 90 7.67 -20.79 15.15
N GLY A 91 6.58 -20.75 14.39
CA GLY A 91 5.29 -20.19 14.80
C GLY A 91 5.05 -18.78 14.28
N SER A 92 3.93 -18.22 14.71
CA SER A 92 3.51 -16.85 14.37
C SER A 92 4.42 -15.83 15.07
N VAL A 93 4.66 -14.66 14.49
CA VAL A 93 5.36 -13.58 15.24
C VAL A 93 4.49 -13.13 16.43
N LEU A 94 3.21 -12.91 16.19
CA LEU A 94 2.22 -12.46 17.18
C LEU A 94 1.00 -13.39 17.17
N LYS A 95 0.45 -13.69 18.35
CA LYS A 95 -0.85 -14.35 18.49
C LYS A 95 -1.78 -13.48 19.35
N VAL A 96 -2.94 -13.12 18.80
CA VAL A 96 -3.97 -12.36 19.51
C VAL A 96 -5.10 -13.30 19.92
N SER A 97 -5.44 -13.32 21.21
CA SER A 97 -6.43 -14.23 21.77
C SER A 97 -7.15 -13.62 22.97
N GLY A 98 -8.09 -14.37 23.58
CA GLY A 98 -8.76 -13.92 24.81
C GLY A 98 -9.67 -12.70 24.62
N ARG A 99 -10.24 -12.52 23.40
CA ARG A 99 -11.05 -11.34 23.02
C ARG A 99 -10.27 -10.02 23.01
N ALA A 100 -8.94 -10.10 22.99
CA ALA A 100 -8.07 -8.93 22.93
C ALA A 100 -8.09 -8.26 21.54
N THR A 101 -7.80 -6.96 21.54
CA THR A 101 -7.50 -6.19 20.34
C THR A 101 -6.02 -5.78 20.32
N LEU A 102 -5.27 -6.27 19.34
CA LEU A 102 -3.94 -5.75 19.05
C LEU A 102 -4.05 -4.62 18.03
N THR A 103 -3.55 -3.44 18.35
CA THR A 103 -3.30 -2.40 17.35
C THR A 103 -1.84 -2.39 16.95
N ILE A 104 -1.54 -2.49 15.65
CA ILE A 104 -0.21 -2.30 15.09
C ILE A 104 -0.17 -0.92 14.44
N THR A 105 0.85 -0.15 14.79
CA THR A 105 1.13 1.13 14.17
C THR A 105 2.62 1.29 13.90
N ASP A 106 2.95 2.33 13.14
CA ASP A 106 4.31 2.77 12.96
C ASP A 106 4.34 4.28 13.00
N SER A 107 4.78 4.82 14.14
CA SER A 107 4.87 6.25 14.37
C SER A 107 6.06 6.90 13.66
N SER A 108 7.00 6.13 13.12
CA SER A 108 8.17 6.68 12.44
C SER A 108 7.78 7.56 11.24
N ALA A 109 8.62 8.54 10.92
CA ALA A 109 8.41 9.39 9.74
C ALA A 109 8.49 8.59 8.43
N ALA A 110 9.37 7.59 8.38
CA ALA A 110 9.61 6.78 7.19
C ALA A 110 8.54 5.70 6.94
N LYS A 111 7.71 5.38 7.94
CA LYS A 111 6.73 4.27 7.88
C LYS A 111 7.37 2.94 7.49
N SER A 112 8.57 2.69 8.04
CA SER A 112 9.46 1.57 7.69
C SER A 112 9.42 0.40 8.67
N GLY A 113 8.60 0.46 9.72
CA GLY A 113 8.49 -0.58 10.73
C GLY A 113 7.94 -1.87 10.15
N THR A 114 8.57 -3.01 10.48
CA THR A 114 8.20 -4.30 9.91
C THR A 114 8.00 -5.40 10.96
N ILE A 115 7.17 -6.38 10.59
CA ILE A 115 6.99 -7.66 11.30
C ILE A 115 7.33 -8.77 10.31
N THR A 116 8.28 -9.64 10.65
CA THR A 116 8.84 -10.60 9.70
C THR A 116 9.33 -11.90 10.32
N GLY A 117 9.68 -12.88 9.47
CA GLY A 117 10.35 -14.12 9.85
C GLY A 117 9.45 -15.20 10.45
N GLY A 118 8.15 -14.92 10.60
CA GLY A 118 7.20 -15.89 11.11
C GLY A 118 7.08 -17.10 10.19
N ASN A 119 7.00 -18.29 10.75
CA ASN A 119 6.94 -19.55 10.01
C ASN A 119 6.04 -20.53 10.77
N ALA A 120 4.75 -20.53 10.45
CA ALA A 120 3.71 -21.22 11.22
C ALA A 120 2.92 -22.24 10.40
N GLU A 121 2.01 -22.97 11.03
CA GLU A 121 0.97 -23.70 10.29
C GLU A 121 -0.05 -22.72 9.71
N TYR A 122 -0.49 -21.76 10.52
CA TYR A 122 -1.41 -20.68 10.15
C TYR A 122 -0.88 -19.36 10.69
N GLY A 123 -1.03 -18.27 9.94
CA GLY A 123 -0.79 -16.93 10.46
C GLY A 123 0.68 -16.66 10.75
N GLY A 124 1.55 -16.75 9.75
CA GLY A 124 3.00 -16.60 9.94
C GLY A 124 3.36 -15.27 10.61
N GLY A 125 2.86 -14.15 10.11
CA GLY A 125 3.02 -12.85 10.78
C GLY A 125 2.17 -12.77 12.04
N VAL A 126 0.86 -12.80 11.87
CA VAL A 126 -0.11 -12.69 12.98
C VAL A 126 -1.18 -13.75 12.88
N TYR A 127 -1.45 -14.40 14.00
CA TYR A 127 -2.60 -15.28 14.17
C TYR A 127 -3.63 -14.60 15.08
N VAL A 128 -4.88 -14.50 14.64
CA VAL A 128 -6.01 -13.93 15.40
C VAL A 128 -7.03 -15.03 15.70
N ASP A 129 -7.18 -15.36 16.98
CA ASP A 129 -8.18 -16.32 17.48
C ASP A 129 -9.61 -15.76 17.36
N ASP A 130 -10.59 -16.66 17.58
CA ASP A 130 -12.00 -16.29 17.59
C ASP A 130 -12.28 -15.15 18.58
N TYR A 131 -13.13 -14.21 18.16
CA TYR A 131 -13.52 -13.02 18.93
C TYR A 131 -12.40 -12.04 19.27
N ALA A 132 -11.15 -12.30 18.87
CA ALA A 132 -10.06 -11.33 18.98
C ALA A 132 -10.08 -10.37 17.78
N ALA A 133 -9.25 -9.32 17.83
CA ALA A 133 -9.11 -8.39 16.74
C ALA A 133 -7.67 -7.96 16.50
N LEU A 134 -7.32 -7.76 15.24
CA LEU A 134 -6.10 -7.10 14.81
C LEU A 134 -6.46 -5.83 14.07
N LYS A 135 -5.91 -4.69 14.49
CA LYS A 135 -6.04 -3.41 13.80
C LYS A 135 -4.68 -2.93 13.34
N MET A 136 -4.48 -2.82 12.04
CA MET A 136 -3.29 -2.23 11.46
C MET A 136 -3.58 -0.82 10.98
N THR A 137 -2.85 0.16 11.48
CA THR A 137 -2.91 1.58 11.05
C THR A 137 -1.65 2.02 10.31
N GLY A 138 -0.59 1.24 10.42
CA GLY A 138 0.72 1.45 9.82
C GLY A 138 1.57 0.18 10.00
N GLY A 139 2.83 0.27 9.59
CA GLY A 139 3.74 -0.87 9.59
C GLY A 139 3.48 -1.86 8.46
N CYS A 140 4.42 -2.78 8.31
CA CYS A 140 4.41 -3.76 7.23
C CYS A 140 4.62 -5.18 7.77
N ILE A 141 3.68 -6.09 7.53
CA ILE A 141 3.91 -7.52 7.73
C ILE A 141 4.51 -8.08 6.44
N THR A 142 5.72 -8.62 6.52
CA THR A 142 6.48 -9.03 5.32
C THR A 142 7.33 -10.26 5.52
N GLY A 143 7.49 -11.07 4.47
CA GLY A 143 8.39 -12.23 4.48
C GLY A 143 7.99 -13.32 5.49
N CYS A 144 6.73 -13.36 5.90
CA CYS A 144 6.22 -14.40 6.79
C CYS A 144 5.64 -15.57 5.99
N HIS A 145 5.72 -16.77 6.57
CA HIS A 145 5.29 -18.02 5.94
C HIS A 145 4.26 -18.79 6.78
N ALA A 146 3.31 -19.44 6.11
CA ALA A 146 2.41 -20.40 6.74
C ALA A 146 2.14 -21.63 5.86
N SER A 147 2.28 -22.83 6.42
CA SER A 147 2.15 -24.07 5.64
C SER A 147 0.71 -24.47 5.28
N ARG A 148 -0.31 -23.88 5.91
CA ARG A 148 -1.73 -24.14 5.60
C ARG A 148 -2.54 -22.92 5.22
N GLY A 149 -2.17 -21.72 5.69
CA GLY A 149 -2.91 -20.51 5.31
C GLY A 149 -2.51 -19.25 6.06
N GLY A 150 -2.66 -18.10 5.40
CA GLY A 150 -2.39 -16.81 6.03
C GLY A 150 -0.91 -16.62 6.36
N GLY A 151 -0.03 -16.67 5.37
CA GLY A 151 1.41 -16.46 5.55
C GLY A 151 1.71 -15.16 6.30
N GLY A 152 0.96 -14.09 5.98
CA GLY A 152 0.99 -12.84 6.72
C GLY A 152 0.04 -12.86 7.90
N ILE A 153 -1.26 -13.02 7.62
CA ILE A 153 -2.30 -12.96 8.64
C ILE A 153 -3.26 -14.13 8.48
N TYR A 154 -3.57 -14.75 9.60
CA TYR A 154 -4.67 -15.67 9.73
C TYR A 154 -5.69 -15.11 10.72
N SER A 155 -6.93 -14.89 10.30
CA SER A 155 -7.96 -14.29 11.14
C SER A 155 -9.19 -15.18 11.29
N SER A 156 -9.53 -15.47 12.55
CA SER A 156 -10.82 -16.02 12.99
C SER A 156 -11.65 -15.00 13.78
N GLY A 157 -11.11 -13.79 13.90
CA GLY A 157 -11.77 -12.63 14.47
C GLY A 157 -11.72 -11.47 13.47
N ASN A 158 -11.77 -10.24 13.97
CA ASN A 158 -11.82 -9.07 13.09
C ASN A 158 -10.43 -8.57 12.70
N LEU A 159 -10.22 -8.33 11.41
CA LEU A 159 -9.05 -7.67 10.86
C LEU A 159 -9.43 -6.27 10.39
N TYR A 160 -8.74 -5.24 10.85
CA TYR A 160 -8.90 -3.87 10.37
C TYR A 160 -7.64 -3.45 9.64
N MET A 161 -7.77 -3.17 8.35
CA MET A 161 -6.70 -2.62 7.50
C MET A 161 -6.96 -1.12 7.35
N GLY A 162 -6.00 -0.29 7.72
CA GLY A 162 -6.15 1.16 7.65
C GLY A 162 -4.82 1.90 7.51
N GLY A 163 -4.93 3.21 7.26
CA GLY A 163 -3.77 4.11 7.16
C GLY A 163 -2.74 3.62 6.14
N THR A 164 -1.49 3.49 6.56
CA THR A 164 -0.36 3.06 5.71
C THR A 164 0.00 1.59 5.92
N ALA A 165 -0.89 0.78 6.49
CA ALA A 165 -0.64 -0.64 6.73
C ALA A 165 -0.34 -1.39 5.42
N LYS A 166 0.62 -2.31 5.47
CA LYS A 166 1.02 -3.13 4.32
C LYS A 166 1.14 -4.60 4.69
N ILE A 167 0.75 -5.47 3.76
CA ILE A 167 1.04 -6.90 3.80
C ILE A 167 1.64 -7.28 2.45
N GLU A 168 2.94 -7.60 2.44
CA GLU A 168 3.69 -7.88 1.22
C GLU A 168 4.61 -9.09 1.39
N LYS A 169 4.95 -9.79 0.31
CA LYS A 169 5.94 -10.89 0.31
C LYS A 169 5.69 -12.01 1.33
N CYS A 170 4.48 -12.10 1.88
CA CYS A 170 4.08 -13.17 2.76
C CYS A 170 3.59 -14.35 1.92
N THR A 171 4.06 -15.54 2.23
CA THR A 171 3.77 -16.76 1.47
C THR A 171 3.03 -17.76 2.33
N GLY A 172 1.81 -18.14 1.95
CA GLY A 172 1.13 -19.30 2.52
C GLY A 172 1.17 -20.45 1.53
N SER A 173 0.78 -21.68 1.93
CA SER A 173 0.39 -22.71 0.96
C SER A 173 -0.60 -22.17 -0.08
N ASP A 174 -1.40 -21.15 0.27
CA ASP A 174 -2.30 -20.51 -0.68
C ASP A 174 -2.47 -18.97 -0.51
N ASP A 175 -2.23 -18.37 0.68
CA ASP A 175 -2.67 -16.98 0.92
C ASP A 175 -1.75 -16.14 1.84
N ALA A 176 -1.62 -14.84 1.57
CA ALA A 176 -1.04 -13.87 2.49
C ALA A 176 -2.02 -13.49 3.61
N ILE A 177 -3.32 -13.44 3.32
CA ILE A 177 -4.39 -13.28 4.31
C ILE A 177 -5.37 -14.44 4.17
N TRP A 178 -5.64 -15.12 5.29
CA TRP A 178 -6.75 -16.06 5.39
C TRP A 178 -7.78 -15.51 6.38
N ASN A 179 -8.96 -15.15 5.87
CA ASN A 179 -10.10 -14.68 6.67
C ASN A 179 -11.13 -15.79 6.78
N ARG A 180 -11.32 -16.36 7.98
CA ARG A 180 -12.27 -17.44 8.23
C ARG A 180 -13.72 -16.97 8.10
N GLU A 181 -14.62 -17.95 8.03
CA GLU A 181 -16.05 -17.73 8.16
C GLU A 181 -16.38 -16.93 9.43
N ASN A 182 -17.46 -16.14 9.38
CA ASN A 182 -17.93 -15.28 10.48
C ASN A 182 -16.92 -14.24 10.98
N SER A 183 -15.88 -13.95 10.19
CA SER A 183 -14.86 -12.93 10.45
C SER A 183 -14.99 -11.76 9.48
N ASP A 184 -14.65 -10.55 9.91
CA ASP A 184 -14.65 -9.37 9.05
C ASP A 184 -13.23 -8.88 8.74
N ILE A 185 -12.99 -8.52 7.48
CA ILE A 185 -11.94 -7.57 7.09
C ILE A 185 -12.60 -6.21 6.91
N TYR A 186 -12.23 -5.25 7.76
CA TYR A 186 -12.54 -3.84 7.60
C TYR A 186 -11.48 -3.19 6.71
N ALA A 187 -11.84 -2.98 5.44
CA ALA A 187 -11.01 -2.53 4.36
C ALA A 187 -10.93 -0.99 4.30
N ASP A 188 -10.39 -0.37 5.36
CA ASP A 188 -10.41 1.08 5.61
C ASP A 188 -9.11 1.81 5.19
N GLY A 189 -8.25 1.15 4.41
CA GLY A 189 -6.98 1.71 3.92
C GLY A 189 -5.85 0.68 3.84
N GLY A 190 -4.64 1.13 3.51
CA GLY A 190 -3.48 0.25 3.34
C GLY A 190 -3.52 -0.61 2.06
N THR A 191 -2.52 -1.49 1.93
CA THR A 191 -2.33 -2.35 0.75
C THR A 191 -2.06 -3.81 1.12
N VAL A 192 -2.53 -4.72 0.27
CA VAL A 192 -2.31 -6.16 0.38
C VAL A 192 -1.82 -6.69 -0.97
N ASP A 193 -0.56 -7.12 -1.04
CA ASP A 193 0.06 -7.56 -2.29
C ASP A 193 -0.06 -9.06 -2.54
N GLY A 194 -0.23 -9.86 -1.48
CA GLY A 194 -0.41 -11.29 -1.60
C GLY A 194 -1.87 -11.72 -1.78
N THR A 195 -2.06 -13.00 -2.07
CA THR A 195 -3.39 -13.60 -2.23
C THR A 195 -4.22 -13.49 -0.95
N VAL A 196 -5.51 -13.24 -1.09
CA VAL A 196 -6.48 -13.21 0.01
C VAL A 196 -7.52 -14.31 -0.18
N ASN A 197 -7.67 -15.16 0.82
CA ASN A 197 -8.76 -16.14 0.90
C ASN A 197 -9.80 -15.65 1.89
N ASN A 198 -10.93 -15.23 1.33
CA ASN A 198 -12.03 -14.67 2.07
C ASN A 198 -13.17 -15.68 2.21
N GLN A 199 -13.39 -16.15 3.43
CA GLN A 199 -14.56 -16.95 3.81
C GLN A 199 -15.54 -16.14 4.68
N GLY A 200 -15.11 -14.97 5.17
CA GLY A 200 -15.92 -14.03 5.93
C GLY A 200 -16.37 -12.83 5.08
N THR A 201 -16.46 -11.65 5.68
CA THR A 201 -16.92 -10.43 4.99
C THR A 201 -15.80 -9.41 4.83
N ILE A 202 -15.62 -8.87 3.62
CA ILE A 202 -14.81 -7.68 3.37
C ILE A 202 -15.76 -6.48 3.26
N LYS A 203 -15.66 -5.54 4.19
CA LYS A 203 -16.51 -4.34 4.28
C LYS A 203 -15.72 -3.13 4.75
N ARG A 204 -16.34 -1.96 4.78
CA ARG A 204 -15.76 -0.78 5.44
C ARG A 204 -16.37 -0.57 6.81
N SER A 205 -15.59 0.03 7.69
CA SER A 205 -16.15 0.66 8.88
C SER A 205 -17.07 1.82 8.47
N GLU A 206 -18.09 2.06 9.28
CA GLU A 206 -18.96 3.22 9.08
C GLU A 206 -18.15 4.53 9.13
N GLY A 207 -18.32 5.38 8.13
CA GLY A 207 -17.59 6.65 8.01
C GLY A 207 -16.14 6.55 7.51
N ALA A 208 -15.63 5.35 7.19
CA ALA A 208 -14.28 5.21 6.64
C ALA A 208 -14.18 5.82 5.23
N ALA A 209 -13.27 6.79 5.06
CA ALA A 209 -13.02 7.46 3.78
C ALA A 209 -12.02 6.70 2.90
N ALA A 210 -10.95 6.19 3.49
CA ALA A 210 -9.95 5.40 2.79
C ALA A 210 -10.45 3.96 2.56
N VAL A 211 -9.88 3.31 1.54
CA VAL A 211 -10.27 1.95 1.12
C VAL A 211 -9.01 1.12 0.93
N THR A 212 -9.03 -0.12 1.42
CA THR A 212 -7.90 -1.05 1.22
C THR A 212 -7.79 -1.45 -0.25
N VAL A 213 -6.54 -1.46 -0.73
CA VAL A 213 -6.20 -1.91 -2.08
C VAL A 213 -5.64 -3.33 -2.01
N PHE A 214 -6.33 -4.26 -2.68
CA PHE A 214 -5.92 -5.66 -2.85
C PHE A 214 -5.26 -5.82 -4.23
N ASN A 215 -3.93 -5.89 -4.23
CA ASN A 215 -3.14 -6.07 -5.45
C ASN A 215 -2.99 -7.55 -5.84
N GLY A 216 -3.03 -8.46 -4.85
CA GLY A 216 -3.05 -9.90 -5.09
C GLY A 216 -4.43 -10.42 -5.49
N THR A 217 -4.49 -11.68 -5.91
CA THR A 217 -5.73 -12.39 -6.20
C THR A 217 -6.60 -12.50 -4.94
N VAL A 218 -7.91 -12.32 -5.08
CA VAL A 218 -8.87 -12.54 -3.99
C VAL A 218 -9.78 -13.70 -4.33
N TYR A 219 -9.69 -14.76 -3.53
CA TYR A 219 -10.62 -15.89 -3.56
C TYR A 219 -11.77 -15.61 -2.59
N ASN A 220 -12.91 -15.17 -3.11
CA ASN A 220 -14.14 -15.03 -2.34
C ASN A 220 -14.87 -16.38 -2.31
N ARG A 221 -14.66 -17.14 -1.23
CA ARG A 221 -15.18 -18.50 -1.06
C ARG A 221 -16.69 -18.50 -0.84
N SER A 222 -17.28 -19.69 -0.76
CA SER A 222 -18.74 -19.91 -0.69
C SER A 222 -19.46 -19.15 0.43
N ALA A 223 -18.85 -19.00 1.60
CA ALA A 223 -19.36 -18.19 2.72
C ALA A 223 -18.95 -16.70 2.62
N GLY A 224 -17.99 -16.39 1.74
CA GLY A 224 -17.39 -15.10 1.58
C GLY A 224 -18.36 -14.04 1.03
N THR A 225 -18.27 -12.84 1.58
CA THR A 225 -18.99 -11.66 1.09
C THR A 225 -18.02 -10.50 0.85
N ILE A 226 -18.15 -9.83 -0.30
CA ILE A 226 -17.43 -8.60 -0.63
C ILE A 226 -18.44 -7.47 -0.77
N ILE A 227 -18.26 -6.42 0.04
CA ILE A 227 -19.09 -5.21 0.05
C ILE A 227 -18.26 -3.98 -0.32
N ALA A 228 -16.95 -3.99 -0.03
CA ALA A 228 -16.05 -2.88 -0.30
C ALA A 228 -14.61 -3.36 -0.51
N GLY A 229 -13.75 -2.47 -1.00
CA GLY A 229 -12.37 -2.76 -1.38
C GLY A 229 -12.08 -2.27 -2.80
N ILE A 230 -10.80 -2.04 -3.09
CA ILE A 230 -10.30 -1.84 -4.46
C ILE A 230 -9.49 -3.08 -4.82
N TYR A 231 -9.85 -3.74 -5.92
CA TYR A 231 -9.28 -5.02 -6.33
C TYR A 231 -8.51 -4.84 -7.64
N ASN A 232 -7.20 -4.69 -7.53
CA ASN A 232 -6.30 -4.64 -8.69
C ASN A 232 -5.96 -6.05 -9.20
N GLY A 233 -5.84 -7.01 -8.30
CA GLY A 233 -5.74 -8.43 -8.65
C GLY A 233 -7.09 -9.00 -9.12
N THR A 234 -7.06 -10.22 -9.65
CA THR A 234 -8.28 -10.93 -10.05
C THR A 234 -9.12 -11.31 -8.84
N VAL A 235 -10.43 -11.41 -9.03
CA VAL A 235 -11.35 -11.92 -8.00
C VAL A 235 -12.04 -13.17 -8.51
N GLU A 236 -11.84 -14.28 -7.81
CA GLU A 236 -12.61 -15.51 -8.04
C GLU A 236 -13.74 -15.59 -7.04
N ASN A 237 -14.97 -15.54 -7.54
CA ASN A 237 -16.17 -15.43 -6.73
C ASN A 237 -16.99 -16.73 -6.73
N ASN A 238 -16.98 -17.41 -5.58
CA ASN A 238 -17.90 -18.48 -5.22
C ASN A 238 -18.91 -18.04 -4.14
N GLY A 239 -18.72 -16.85 -3.57
CA GLY A 239 -19.58 -16.24 -2.56
C GLY A 239 -20.48 -15.14 -3.13
N THR A 240 -20.64 -14.08 -2.36
CA THR A 240 -21.46 -12.92 -2.73
C THR A 240 -20.60 -11.67 -2.93
N ILE A 241 -20.84 -10.93 -4.00
CA ILE A 241 -20.33 -9.57 -4.20
C ILE A 241 -21.53 -8.62 -4.26
N SER A 242 -21.58 -7.62 -3.39
CA SER A 242 -22.61 -6.58 -3.40
C SER A 242 -22.03 -5.16 -3.54
N GLY A 243 -20.71 -5.03 -3.57
CA GLY A 243 -20.02 -3.75 -3.74
C GLY A 243 -18.52 -3.93 -3.95
N GLY A 244 -17.78 -2.82 -3.94
CA GLY A 244 -16.35 -2.78 -4.25
C GLY A 244 -16.03 -2.24 -5.64
N THR A 245 -14.75 -2.00 -5.88
CA THR A 245 -14.21 -1.51 -7.15
C THR A 245 -13.24 -2.55 -7.73
N PHE A 246 -13.52 -3.05 -8.92
CA PHE A 246 -12.81 -4.16 -9.53
C PHE A 246 -12.03 -3.69 -10.76
N CYS A 247 -10.73 -3.50 -10.59
CA CYS A 247 -9.77 -3.19 -11.65
C CYS A 247 -9.24 -4.46 -12.33
N GLY A 248 -9.08 -5.54 -11.56
CA GLY A 248 -8.82 -6.88 -12.07
C GLY A 248 -10.10 -7.57 -12.55
N GLY A 249 -9.93 -8.60 -13.39
CA GLY A 249 -11.05 -9.41 -13.89
C GLY A 249 -11.75 -10.16 -12.74
N VAL A 250 -13.07 -10.33 -12.87
CA VAL A 250 -13.90 -11.05 -11.89
C VAL A 250 -14.49 -12.28 -12.54
N THR A 251 -14.27 -13.45 -11.93
CA THR A 251 -14.79 -14.72 -12.44
C THR A 251 -15.79 -15.30 -11.46
N ILE A 252 -17.02 -15.55 -11.91
CA ILE A 252 -17.95 -16.45 -11.21
C ILE A 252 -17.74 -17.84 -11.79
N ARG A 253 -17.17 -18.73 -10.99
CA ARG A 253 -17.04 -20.14 -11.38
C ARG A 253 -18.34 -20.87 -11.08
N LYS A 254 -18.78 -21.69 -12.03
CA LYS A 254 -19.91 -22.60 -11.80
C LYS A 254 -19.43 -23.70 -10.86
N GLY A 255 -20.16 -23.91 -9.75
CA GLY A 255 -19.90 -25.05 -8.88
C GLY A 255 -19.98 -26.33 -9.70
N SER A 256 -18.91 -27.12 -9.69
CA SER A 256 -18.89 -28.42 -10.38
C SER A 256 -19.70 -29.46 -9.60
N TRP A 257 -19.87 -29.24 -8.30
CA TRP A 257 -20.59 -30.12 -7.40
C TRP A 257 -21.81 -29.44 -6.76
N VAL A 258 -22.82 -30.23 -6.40
CA VAL A 258 -24.12 -29.74 -5.89
C VAL A 258 -23.98 -28.92 -4.60
N TRP A 259 -22.96 -29.20 -3.77
CA TRP A 259 -22.69 -28.47 -2.53
C TRP A 259 -21.82 -27.22 -2.74
N GLU A 260 -21.21 -27.03 -3.92
CA GLU A 260 -20.46 -25.81 -4.22
C GLU A 260 -21.44 -24.69 -4.52
N ARG A 261 -21.47 -23.69 -3.62
CA ARG A 261 -22.22 -22.46 -3.90
C ARG A 261 -21.60 -21.80 -5.12
N THR A 262 -22.46 -21.56 -6.10
CA THR A 262 -22.12 -20.75 -7.26
C THR A 262 -22.23 -19.29 -6.87
N GLY A 263 -21.20 -18.51 -7.20
CA GLY A 263 -21.12 -17.11 -6.81
C GLY A 263 -22.25 -16.25 -7.37
N SER A 264 -22.45 -15.09 -6.76
CA SER A 264 -23.39 -14.07 -7.23
C SER A 264 -22.80 -12.67 -7.10
N ILE A 265 -23.22 -11.78 -7.99
CA ILE A 265 -22.87 -10.37 -8.01
C ILE A 265 -24.16 -9.56 -8.07
N SER A 266 -24.39 -8.69 -7.09
CA SER A 266 -25.55 -7.80 -7.00
C SER A 266 -25.18 -6.31 -6.93
N GLY A 267 -23.89 -5.99 -7.08
CA GLY A 267 -23.37 -4.63 -7.05
C GLY A 267 -21.87 -4.56 -7.31
N GLY A 268 -21.33 -3.34 -7.28
CA GLY A 268 -19.92 -3.04 -7.53
C GLY A 268 -19.68 -2.28 -8.83
N THR A 269 -18.49 -1.69 -8.93
CA THR A 269 -18.02 -0.99 -10.13
C THR A 269 -16.87 -1.76 -10.78
N PHE A 270 -17.00 -2.07 -12.07
CA PHE A 270 -16.10 -2.96 -12.79
C PHE A 270 -15.40 -2.20 -13.91
N TYR A 271 -14.07 -2.19 -13.85
CA TYR A 271 -13.17 -1.64 -14.87
C TYR A 271 -12.60 -2.74 -15.78
N SER A 272 -12.81 -4.00 -15.40
CA SER A 272 -12.46 -5.19 -16.20
C SER A 272 -13.68 -6.10 -16.37
N SER A 273 -13.55 -7.08 -17.26
CA SER A 273 -14.66 -7.97 -17.63
C SER A 273 -15.08 -8.88 -16.47
N ILE A 274 -16.36 -9.25 -16.50
CA ILE A 274 -16.90 -10.31 -15.65
C ILE A 274 -17.02 -11.57 -16.51
N VAL A 275 -16.32 -12.63 -16.11
CA VAL A 275 -16.50 -13.96 -16.70
C VAL A 275 -17.51 -14.72 -15.85
N ASN A 276 -18.67 -15.01 -16.42
CA ASN A 276 -19.76 -15.68 -15.72
C ASN A 276 -20.02 -17.05 -16.32
N GLU A 277 -19.52 -18.10 -15.68
CA GLU A 277 -19.71 -19.49 -16.11
C GLU A 277 -21.05 -20.07 -15.64
N ALA A 278 -21.77 -19.35 -14.77
CA ALA A 278 -22.94 -19.84 -14.05
C ALA A 278 -24.28 -19.54 -14.72
N GLY A 279 -24.34 -18.56 -15.62
CA GLY A 279 -25.57 -18.08 -16.26
C GLY A 279 -25.89 -16.62 -15.90
N PRO A 280 -26.53 -15.86 -16.80
CA PRO A 280 -26.64 -14.40 -16.71
C PRO A 280 -27.40 -13.90 -15.47
N GLU A 281 -28.31 -14.69 -14.89
CA GLU A 281 -29.12 -14.31 -13.73
C GLU A 281 -28.30 -14.10 -12.44
N ARG A 282 -27.02 -14.45 -12.45
CA ARG A 282 -26.11 -14.32 -11.29
C ARG A 282 -25.44 -12.94 -11.19
N VAL A 283 -25.58 -12.09 -12.20
CA VAL A 283 -24.99 -10.77 -12.25
C VAL A 283 -26.09 -9.73 -12.40
N THR A 284 -26.30 -8.93 -11.36
CA THR A 284 -27.33 -7.89 -11.29
C THR A 284 -26.77 -6.65 -10.60
N GLY A 285 -27.37 -5.49 -10.83
CA GLY A 285 -27.01 -4.25 -10.11
C GLY A 285 -25.57 -3.75 -10.31
N VAL A 286 -24.83 -4.29 -11.28
CA VAL A 286 -23.44 -3.90 -11.55
C VAL A 286 -23.35 -2.62 -12.35
N THR A 287 -22.23 -1.93 -12.18
CA THR A 287 -21.86 -0.73 -12.94
C THR A 287 -20.54 -0.98 -13.66
N PHE A 288 -20.46 -0.64 -14.94
CA PHE A 288 -19.23 -0.71 -15.73
C PHE A 288 -18.61 0.67 -15.91
N ALA A 289 -17.27 0.71 -15.92
CA ALA A 289 -16.52 1.91 -16.18
C ALA A 289 -16.40 2.17 -17.69
N VAL A 290 -16.77 3.38 -18.13
CA VAL A 290 -16.67 3.83 -19.51
C VAL A 290 -15.64 4.95 -19.61
N THR A 291 -14.62 4.74 -20.42
CA THR A 291 -13.52 5.71 -20.59
C THR A 291 -13.55 6.31 -21.99
N PHE A 292 -13.36 7.62 -22.10
CA PHE A 292 -13.23 8.32 -23.38
C PHE A 292 -11.77 8.67 -23.63
N ASP A 293 -11.18 8.10 -24.69
CA ASP A 293 -9.82 8.37 -25.16
C ASP A 293 -9.86 9.35 -26.34
N ARG A 294 -9.24 10.53 -26.20
CA ARG A 294 -9.26 11.54 -27.28
C ARG A 294 -8.38 11.18 -28.47
N GLY A 295 -7.61 10.09 -28.41
CA GLY A 295 -6.71 9.64 -29.46
C GLY A 295 -5.42 10.47 -29.56
N ASP A 296 -5.17 11.34 -28.59
CA ASP A 296 -3.95 12.15 -28.43
C ASP A 296 -3.12 11.71 -27.20
N GLY A 297 -3.49 10.57 -26.59
CA GLY A 297 -2.91 10.05 -25.36
C GLY A 297 -3.62 10.56 -24.09
N THR A 298 -4.61 11.45 -24.20
CA THR A 298 -5.44 11.88 -23.06
C THR A 298 -6.72 11.06 -22.94
N LYS A 299 -7.01 10.63 -21.70
CA LYS A 299 -8.23 9.90 -21.33
C LYS A 299 -9.00 10.67 -20.27
N THR A 300 -10.32 10.59 -20.32
CA THR A 300 -11.17 11.11 -19.24
C THR A 300 -11.09 10.22 -18.01
N GLU A 301 -11.48 10.76 -16.86
CA GLU A 301 -11.86 9.92 -15.74
C GLU A 301 -13.01 8.98 -16.15
N PRO A 302 -13.00 7.71 -15.72
CA PRO A 302 -14.02 6.76 -16.12
C PRO A 302 -15.39 7.12 -15.57
N THR A 303 -16.40 7.05 -16.44
CA THR A 303 -17.81 7.31 -16.09
C THR A 303 -18.50 5.99 -15.73
N PRO A 304 -19.11 5.88 -14.53
CA PRO A 304 -19.86 4.69 -14.15
C PRO A 304 -21.20 4.64 -14.87
N VAL A 305 -21.45 3.56 -15.63
CA VAL A 305 -22.73 3.31 -16.32
C VAL A 305 -23.30 1.96 -15.86
N LYS A 306 -24.58 1.91 -15.50
CA LYS A 306 -25.21 0.67 -15.03
C LYS A 306 -25.29 -0.33 -16.17
N TYR A 307 -25.27 -1.62 -15.83
CA TYR A 307 -25.51 -2.69 -16.78
C TYR A 307 -26.84 -2.50 -17.52
N ASN A 308 -26.83 -2.66 -18.84
CA ASN A 308 -27.92 -2.43 -19.78
C ASN A 308 -28.41 -0.97 -19.93
N ASP A 309 -27.79 0.00 -19.24
CA ASP A 309 -28.03 1.42 -19.55
C ASP A 309 -27.22 1.83 -20.78
N LEU A 310 -27.54 3.01 -21.33
CA LEU A 310 -26.83 3.61 -22.46
C LEU A 310 -25.69 4.51 -21.96
N VAL A 311 -24.62 4.60 -22.74
CA VAL A 311 -23.53 5.55 -22.46
C VAL A 311 -24.05 6.98 -22.62
N PRO A 312 -23.93 7.86 -21.61
CA PRO A 312 -24.23 9.27 -21.79
C PRO A 312 -23.30 9.87 -22.85
N LYS A 313 -23.88 10.48 -23.88
CA LYS A 313 -23.10 11.08 -24.97
C LYS A 313 -22.21 12.21 -24.42
N PRO A 314 -20.88 12.14 -24.58
CA PRO A 314 -19.99 13.18 -24.07
C PRO A 314 -20.06 14.41 -24.98
N THR A 315 -19.55 15.54 -24.48
CA THR A 315 -19.28 16.69 -25.35
C THR A 315 -18.20 16.31 -26.36
N ALA A 316 -18.41 16.63 -27.64
CA ALA A 316 -17.45 16.35 -28.69
C ALA A 316 -16.09 17.01 -28.37
N PRO A 317 -14.99 16.27 -28.39
CA PRO A 317 -13.67 16.84 -28.19
C PRO A 317 -13.28 17.73 -29.40
N THR A 318 -12.29 18.58 -29.21
CA THR A 318 -11.72 19.41 -30.27
C THR A 318 -10.22 19.11 -30.46
N LYS A 319 -9.75 19.12 -31.70
CA LYS A 319 -8.35 18.89 -32.08
C LYS A 319 -7.99 19.77 -33.27
N SER A 320 -6.93 20.58 -33.15
CA SER A 320 -6.53 21.54 -34.20
C SER A 320 -6.16 20.82 -35.50
N GLY A 321 -6.70 21.29 -36.63
CA GLY A 321 -6.48 20.69 -37.95
C GLY A 321 -7.31 19.43 -38.24
N TYR A 322 -8.20 19.01 -37.32
CA TYR A 322 -9.05 17.84 -37.48
C TYR A 322 -10.52 18.13 -37.17
N THR A 323 -11.43 17.41 -37.83
CA THR A 323 -12.86 17.35 -37.52
C THR A 323 -13.15 16.07 -36.74
N PHE A 324 -13.86 16.18 -35.62
CA PHE A 324 -14.33 15.02 -34.84
C PHE A 324 -15.48 14.33 -35.58
N THR A 325 -15.34 13.03 -35.86
CA THR A 325 -16.32 12.27 -36.67
C THR A 325 -17.13 11.27 -35.86
N GLY A 326 -16.72 10.95 -34.63
CA GLY A 326 -17.46 10.05 -33.75
C GLY A 326 -16.56 9.32 -32.75
N TRP A 327 -17.18 8.40 -32.02
CA TRP A 327 -16.47 7.50 -31.10
C TRP A 327 -16.42 6.11 -31.67
N GLU A 328 -15.35 5.38 -31.39
CA GLU A 328 -15.18 3.98 -31.74
C GLU A 328 -14.84 3.11 -30.53
N ASP A 329 -15.35 1.89 -30.50
CA ASP A 329 -14.91 0.84 -29.58
C ASP A 329 -14.00 -0.17 -30.31
N ALA A 330 -13.73 -1.32 -29.68
CA ALA A 330 -12.92 -2.38 -30.27
C ALA A 330 -13.51 -3.00 -31.56
N ASN A 331 -14.80 -2.79 -31.84
CA ASN A 331 -15.52 -3.33 -32.99
C ASN A 331 -15.78 -2.28 -34.08
N GLY A 332 -15.35 -1.03 -33.90
CA GLY A 332 -15.51 0.06 -34.86
C GLY A 332 -16.38 1.19 -34.32
N ALA A 333 -17.13 1.87 -35.20
CA ALA A 333 -17.94 3.02 -34.79
C ALA A 333 -18.97 2.63 -33.73
N TYR A 334 -18.98 3.36 -32.62
CA TYR A 334 -19.84 3.06 -31.48
C TYR A 334 -21.22 3.73 -31.63
N ASP A 335 -22.28 2.94 -31.56
CA ASP A 335 -23.66 3.43 -31.48
C ASP A 335 -24.06 3.64 -30.02
N PHE A 336 -24.37 4.89 -29.65
CA PHE A 336 -24.79 5.27 -28.30
C PHE A 336 -26.17 4.70 -27.89
N ASN A 337 -26.89 4.04 -28.81
CA ASN A 337 -28.07 3.24 -28.48
C ASN A 337 -27.72 1.79 -28.10
N THR A 338 -26.44 1.41 -28.14
CA THR A 338 -25.96 0.10 -27.70
C THR A 338 -25.90 0.05 -26.17
N PRO A 339 -26.59 -0.90 -25.51
CA PRO A 339 -26.52 -1.07 -24.07
C PRO A 339 -25.11 -1.47 -23.59
N VAL A 340 -24.72 -0.96 -22.42
CA VAL A 340 -23.44 -1.31 -21.79
C VAL A 340 -23.53 -2.68 -21.14
N THR A 341 -22.77 -3.63 -21.67
CA THR A 341 -22.70 -5.02 -21.17
C THR A 341 -21.35 -5.38 -20.54
N GLY A 342 -20.38 -4.47 -20.59
CA GLY A 342 -19.04 -4.61 -20.03
C GLY A 342 -18.31 -3.27 -19.95
N PRO A 343 -17.09 -3.23 -19.39
CA PRO A 343 -16.27 -2.02 -19.40
C PRO A 343 -15.90 -1.63 -20.83
N LEU A 344 -15.83 -0.34 -21.10
CA LEU A 344 -15.65 0.20 -22.46
C LEU A 344 -14.53 1.24 -22.46
N THR A 345 -13.74 1.26 -23.53
CA THR A 345 -12.95 2.44 -23.90
C THR A 345 -13.40 2.88 -25.28
N LEU A 346 -13.92 4.11 -25.35
CA LEU A 346 -14.36 4.75 -26.58
C LEU A 346 -13.29 5.72 -27.05
N THR A 347 -12.72 5.49 -28.23
CA THR A 347 -11.66 6.32 -28.82
C THR A 347 -12.25 7.32 -29.81
N ALA A 348 -11.78 8.56 -29.80
CA ALA A 348 -12.26 9.60 -30.71
C ALA A 348 -11.71 9.38 -32.12
N ARG A 349 -12.60 9.38 -33.12
CA ARG A 349 -12.25 9.39 -34.53
C ARG A 349 -12.15 10.82 -35.06
N TRP A 350 -11.15 11.02 -35.92
CA TRP A 350 -10.78 12.32 -36.47
C TRP A 350 -10.57 12.23 -37.98
N GLU A 351 -10.95 13.29 -38.69
CA GLU A 351 -10.69 13.49 -40.12
C GLU A 351 -9.86 14.77 -40.31
N GLU A 352 -8.82 14.74 -41.14
CA GLU A 352 -7.99 15.92 -41.38
C GLU A 352 -8.78 16.99 -42.14
N VAL A 353 -8.77 18.20 -41.62
CA VAL A 353 -9.30 19.34 -42.36
C VAL A 353 -8.32 19.62 -43.50
N PRO A 354 -8.73 19.56 -44.78
CA PRO A 354 -7.82 19.76 -45.90
C PRO A 354 -7.11 21.10 -45.74
N SER A 355 -5.78 21.04 -45.63
CA SER A 355 -4.97 22.25 -45.73
C SER A 355 -5.17 22.78 -47.15
N SER A 356 -5.91 23.87 -47.29
CA SER A 356 -5.92 24.62 -48.54
C SER A 356 -4.53 25.21 -48.68
N GLY A 357 -3.63 24.42 -49.27
CA GLY A 357 -2.32 24.85 -49.74
C GLY A 357 -2.54 25.88 -50.83
N GLY A 358 -2.83 27.12 -50.43
CA GLY A 358 -2.66 28.27 -51.29
C GLY A 358 -1.19 28.33 -51.66
N TYR A 359 -0.84 27.80 -52.82
CA TYR A 359 0.42 28.11 -53.46
C TYR A 359 0.40 29.63 -53.71
N TYR A 360 1.05 30.39 -52.83
CA TYR A 360 1.38 31.77 -53.13
C TYR A 360 2.36 31.75 -54.29
N TYR A 361 1.82 31.91 -55.50
CA TYR A 361 2.59 32.12 -56.70
C TYR A 361 3.23 33.51 -56.58
N TYR A 362 4.48 33.57 -56.15
CA TYR A 362 5.30 34.75 -56.41
C TYR A 362 5.68 34.68 -57.90
N PRO A 363 5.27 35.65 -58.74
CA PRO A 363 5.73 35.67 -60.12
C PRO A 363 7.22 36.03 -60.11
N THR A 364 8.07 35.04 -60.40
CA THR A 364 9.48 35.28 -60.72
C THR A 364 9.54 35.96 -62.10
N THR A 365 9.93 37.23 -62.11
CA THR A 365 10.31 37.92 -63.33
C THR A 365 11.75 37.52 -63.68
N ASP A 366 11.89 36.69 -64.70
CA ASP A 366 13.16 36.46 -65.38
C ASP A 366 13.43 37.61 -66.34
N THR A 367 14.49 38.40 -66.11
CA THR A 367 15.24 39.02 -67.21
C THR A 367 16.72 39.17 -66.83
N LYS A 368 17.50 38.26 -67.43
CA LYS A 368 18.89 38.28 -67.90
C LYS A 368 19.84 39.47 -67.55
N ALA A 369 21.05 39.03 -67.19
CA ALA A 369 22.37 39.66 -67.06
C ALA A 369 22.73 40.87 -67.96
N ASP A 370 23.48 41.85 -67.43
CA ASP A 370 24.95 41.98 -67.57
C ASP A 370 25.53 43.21 -66.83
N ASP A 371 26.85 43.15 -66.56
CA ASP A 371 27.82 44.23 -66.27
C ASP A 371 28.20 44.68 -64.83
N ALA A 372 29.34 44.11 -64.40
CA ALA A 372 30.58 44.69 -63.85
C ALA A 372 30.63 45.83 -62.79
N LYS A 373 31.39 45.49 -61.72
CA LYS A 373 32.36 46.29 -60.93
C LYS A 373 31.86 47.38 -59.95
N GLY A 374 32.08 47.12 -58.66
CA GLY A 374 32.31 48.14 -57.64
C GLY A 374 31.95 47.70 -56.21
N SER A 375 32.94 47.43 -55.36
CA SER A 375 32.82 47.59 -53.90
C SER A 375 33.61 48.86 -53.52
N PRO A 376 33.35 49.59 -52.41
CA PRO A 376 32.88 49.08 -51.11
C PRO A 376 32.00 50.01 -50.21
N LYS A 377 31.56 49.46 -49.06
CA LYS A 377 31.31 50.06 -47.72
C LYS A 377 30.20 51.11 -47.50
N THR A 378 29.29 50.79 -46.56
CA THR A 378 28.88 51.53 -45.32
C THR A 378 27.88 50.64 -44.55
N ALA A 379 28.21 50.04 -43.39
CA ALA A 379 27.95 50.55 -42.02
C ALA A 379 26.54 51.18 -41.87
N ASP A 380 25.53 50.43 -41.38
CA ASP A 380 25.05 50.30 -39.98
C ASP A 380 24.26 51.56 -39.50
N PRO A 381 23.46 51.60 -38.42
CA PRO A 381 22.81 50.58 -37.59
C PRO A 381 21.32 50.90 -37.27
N GLY A 382 20.69 49.97 -36.55
CA GLY A 382 19.76 50.32 -35.47
C GLY A 382 18.29 50.11 -35.80
N VAL A 383 17.45 49.64 -34.90
CA VAL A 383 17.51 49.46 -33.45
C VAL A 383 16.52 48.32 -33.17
N ALA A 384 16.94 47.23 -32.55
CA ALA A 384 16.73 46.91 -31.12
C ALA A 384 15.24 46.93 -30.71
N LEU A 385 14.73 46.05 -29.86
CA LEU A 385 15.32 45.44 -28.67
C LEU A 385 14.34 44.30 -28.28
N TYR A 386 14.79 43.04 -28.14
CA TYR A 386 15.00 42.30 -26.87
C TYR A 386 13.80 42.32 -25.90
N ALA A 387 13.48 41.31 -25.10
CA ALA A 387 14.18 40.15 -24.56
C ALA A 387 13.06 39.13 -24.19
N ALA A 388 13.20 37.82 -24.39
CA ALA A 388 14.02 36.87 -23.63
C ALA A 388 13.75 36.88 -22.11
N LEU A 389 13.39 35.72 -21.57
CA LEU A 389 14.04 34.98 -20.46
C LEU A 389 13.23 33.67 -20.25
N SER A 390 13.72 32.46 -20.59
CA SER A 390 14.74 31.62 -19.89
C SER A 390 14.12 30.88 -18.67
N LEU A 391 14.35 29.60 -18.31
CA LEU A 391 15.41 28.58 -18.46
C LEU A 391 14.76 27.17 -18.25
N LEU A 392 15.12 26.10 -18.97
CA LEU A 392 16.28 25.19 -18.81
C LEU A 392 16.33 24.42 -17.47
N SER A 393 16.11 23.10 -17.49
CA SER A 393 17.10 22.11 -17.04
C SER A 393 16.72 20.67 -17.41
N LEU A 394 17.62 20.05 -18.15
CA LEU A 394 17.67 18.67 -18.61
C LEU A 394 18.57 17.86 -17.65
N THR A 395 18.11 16.70 -17.17
CA THR A 395 18.89 15.48 -16.81
C THR A 395 17.86 14.43 -16.38
N GLY A 396 17.81 13.16 -16.78
CA GLY A 396 18.66 12.29 -17.59
C GLY A 396 18.32 10.86 -17.14
N LEU A 397 18.03 9.93 -18.05
CA LEU A 397 18.08 8.50 -17.73
C LEU A 397 18.33 7.67 -18.99
N THR A 398 19.56 7.20 -19.12
CA THR A 398 20.01 6.20 -20.08
C THR A 398 19.72 4.80 -19.53
N CYS A 399 18.93 4.01 -20.25
CA CYS A 399 18.79 2.57 -20.01
C CYS A 399 19.73 1.80 -20.95
N THR A 400 20.78 1.20 -20.40
CA THR A 400 21.54 0.13 -21.06
C THR A 400 20.98 -1.23 -20.66
N ALA A 401 20.36 -1.92 -21.61
CA ALA A 401 20.07 -3.35 -21.53
C ALA A 401 21.32 -4.14 -21.93
N LYS A 402 21.66 -5.20 -21.18
CA LYS A 402 22.62 -6.23 -21.62
C LYS A 402 21.97 -7.61 -21.51
N LYS A 403 21.79 -8.24 -22.67
CA LYS A 403 21.53 -9.68 -22.85
C LYS A 403 22.86 -10.43 -22.76
N ARG A 404 23.00 -11.32 -21.78
CA ARG A 404 23.24 -12.77 -21.93
C ARG A 404 23.40 -13.39 -20.55
#